data_AF-A0A6M4IUM4-F1
#
_entry.id   AF-A0A6M4IUM4-F1
#
_cell.length_a   1.000
_cell.length_b   1.000
_cell.length_c   1.000
_cell.angle_alpha   90.00
_cell.angle_beta   90.00
_cell.angle_gamma   90.00
#
_symmetry.space_group_name_H-M   'P 1'
#
loop_
_entity.id
_entity.type
_entity.pdbx_description
1 polymer ?
#
loop_
_entity_poly.entity_id
_entity_poly.type
_entity_poly.pdbx_seq_one_letter_code
_entity_poly.pdbx_strand_id
1 'polypeptide(L)'
;MEPVRVVRTRRRRVAGLARRAGPPRRDRRAERRPLRERQWSRWLAGYDAACADTLALQLRRAGTWQTPTLVINRSYSFPDSTWGSDAERASVAAGVLAGWDTTRAELLAEYGVQGRAAWRARWMYERQMLQRMVAAGVGVLAGSDASDEPFVYAGSSLHEELVLLVQAGLTPLQALQAATVNPARFLSATDSLGTVAVGRLADLVLLDANPLVDIRHTTRIRGVVRDGHWLDRTALDGLLIQARRAPNPAP
;
A
#
# COMPACT_ATOMS: atom_id res chain seq x y z
N MET A 1 7.17 -40.02 37.10
CA MET A 1 7.05 -38.57 36.86
C MET A 1 8.18 -37.88 37.62
N GLU A 2 9.29 -37.59 36.93
CA GLU A 2 10.37 -36.76 37.48
C GLU A 2 10.11 -35.27 37.14
N PRO A 3 10.41 -34.32 38.06
CA PRO A 3 10.26 -32.90 37.79
C PRO A 3 11.46 -32.34 37.01
N VAL A 4 11.16 -31.60 35.95
CA VAL A 4 12.11 -30.90 35.08
C VAL A 4 12.81 -29.76 35.84
N ARG A 5 14.15 -29.79 35.88
CA ARG A 5 15.00 -28.71 36.44
C ARG A 5 15.03 -27.49 35.52
N VAL A 6 14.64 -26.33 36.04
CA VAL A 6 14.80 -25.03 35.37
C VAL A 6 16.23 -24.50 35.61
N VAL A 7 17.04 -24.41 34.55
CA VAL A 7 18.38 -23.83 34.59
C VAL A 7 18.27 -22.30 34.43
N ARG A 8 18.53 -21.56 35.51
CA ARG A 8 18.65 -20.08 35.48
C ARG A 8 20.05 -19.69 34.96
N THR A 9 20.12 -19.12 33.77
CA THR A 9 21.36 -18.52 33.23
C THR A 9 21.66 -17.18 33.90
N ARG A 10 22.84 -17.07 34.54
CA ARG A 10 23.36 -15.84 35.14
C ARG A 10 23.64 -14.79 34.05
N ARG A 11 23.00 -13.62 34.13
CA ARG A 11 23.40 -12.43 33.34
C ARG A 11 24.77 -11.95 33.82
N ARG A 12 25.81 -12.10 33.00
CA ARG A 12 27.08 -11.37 33.18
C ARG A 12 26.86 -9.93 32.72
N ARG A 13 27.01 -8.96 33.62
CA ARG A 13 27.18 -7.54 33.26
C ARG A 13 28.53 -7.40 32.56
N VAL A 14 28.53 -6.94 31.32
CA VAL A 14 29.75 -6.45 30.66
C VAL A 14 29.79 -4.95 30.92
N ALA A 15 30.76 -4.53 31.74
CA ALA A 15 31.07 -3.13 31.99
C ALA A 15 32.07 -2.64 30.94
N GLY A 16 31.89 -1.41 30.45
CA GLY A 16 32.96 -0.58 29.89
C GLY A 16 33.28 -0.76 28.40
N LEU A 17 32.53 -0.09 27.52
CA LEU A 17 33.05 0.42 26.25
C LEU A 17 32.50 1.82 26.03
N ALA A 18 33.29 2.83 26.39
CA ALA A 18 33.01 4.20 26.03
C ALA A 18 33.04 4.33 24.49
N ARG A 19 31.91 4.73 23.90
CA ARG A 19 31.82 5.02 22.46
C ARG A 19 32.71 6.23 22.16
N ARG A 20 33.84 6.01 21.47
CA ARG A 20 34.56 7.09 20.80
C ARG A 20 33.64 7.67 19.73
N ALA A 21 33.45 8.99 19.74
CA ALA A 21 32.74 9.70 18.69
C ALA A 21 33.48 9.48 17.37
N GLY A 22 32.86 8.78 16.43
CA GLY A 22 33.35 8.71 15.05
C GLY A 22 33.18 10.06 14.34
N PRO A 23 33.87 10.29 13.21
CA PRO A 23 33.76 11.53 12.46
C PRO A 23 32.29 11.79 12.05
N PRO A 24 31.89 13.06 11.85
CA PRO A 24 30.52 13.41 11.50
C PRO A 24 30.07 12.61 10.27
N ARG A 25 28.91 11.96 10.38
CA ARG A 25 28.32 11.21 9.27
C ARG A 25 28.09 12.19 8.11
N ARG A 26 28.79 12.00 6.99
CA ARG A 26 28.51 12.74 5.74
C ARG A 26 27.02 12.62 5.43
N ASP A 27 26.38 13.74 5.12
CA ASP A 27 24.97 13.76 4.73
C ASP A 27 24.79 13.15 3.33
N ARG A 28 24.70 11.81 3.29
CA ARG A 28 24.47 11.04 2.08
C ARG A 28 23.11 11.33 1.44
N ARG A 29 22.19 12.04 2.10
CA ARG A 29 20.89 12.40 1.52
C ARG A 29 21.00 13.62 0.63
N ALA A 30 21.77 14.64 1.03
CA ALA A 30 22.03 15.83 0.23
C ALA A 30 22.72 15.51 -1.11
N GLU A 31 23.69 14.58 -1.12
CA GLU A 31 24.41 14.16 -2.33
C GLU A 31 23.53 13.36 -3.33
N ARG A 32 22.43 12.74 -2.87
CA ARG A 32 21.53 11.91 -3.70
C ARG A 32 20.46 12.70 -4.44
N ARG A 33 20.10 13.91 -3.98
CA ARG A 33 19.02 14.72 -4.56
C ARG A 33 19.23 15.06 -6.05
N PRO A 34 20.40 15.60 -6.48
CA PRO A 34 20.60 15.97 -7.88
C PRO A 34 20.68 14.75 -8.81
N LEU A 35 21.04 13.58 -8.27
CA LEU A 35 21.13 12.33 -9.02
C LEU A 35 19.74 11.77 -9.37
N ARG A 36 18.77 11.90 -8.47
CA ARG A 36 17.41 11.37 -8.68
C ARG A 36 16.61 12.19 -9.70
N GLU A 37 16.65 13.52 -9.65
CA GLU A 37 15.96 14.36 -10.66
C GLU A 37 16.50 14.16 -12.08
N ARG A 38 17.82 14.05 -12.22
CA ARG A 38 18.48 13.77 -13.51
C ARG A 38 18.18 12.36 -14.00
N GLN A 39 18.05 11.38 -13.11
CA GLN A 39 17.63 10.03 -13.46
C GLN A 39 16.18 10.02 -13.98
N TRP A 40 15.24 10.67 -13.29
CA TRP A 40 13.84 10.66 -13.70
C TRP A 40 13.60 11.37 -15.03
N SER A 41 14.21 12.53 -15.23
CA SER A 41 14.11 13.24 -16.51
C SER A 41 14.66 12.40 -17.67
N ARG A 42 15.74 11.63 -17.43
CA ARG A 42 16.28 10.68 -18.40
C ARG A 42 15.38 9.47 -18.64
N TRP A 43 14.75 8.95 -17.58
CA TRP A 43 13.81 7.82 -17.70
C TRP A 43 12.59 8.21 -18.54
N LEU A 44 12.01 9.37 -18.27
CA LEU A 44 10.87 9.89 -19.05
C LEU A 44 11.26 10.16 -20.50
N ALA A 45 12.46 10.72 -20.74
CA ALA A 45 12.96 10.95 -22.09
C ALA A 45 13.32 9.66 -22.86
N GLY A 46 13.59 8.57 -22.15
CA GLY A 46 13.94 7.26 -22.71
C GLY A 46 12.78 6.27 -22.78
N TYR A 47 11.55 6.70 -22.50
CA TYR A 47 10.38 5.83 -22.59
C TYR A 47 10.14 5.38 -24.04
N ASP A 48 10.05 4.06 -24.23
CA ASP A 48 9.73 3.44 -25.51
C ASP A 48 8.54 2.50 -25.33
N ALA A 49 7.48 2.74 -26.09
CA ALA A 49 6.22 1.99 -26.00
C ALA A 49 6.38 0.52 -26.43
N ALA A 50 7.18 0.25 -27.46
CA ALA A 50 7.40 -1.11 -27.96
C ALA A 50 8.24 -1.93 -26.97
N CYS A 51 9.21 -1.29 -26.32
CA CYS A 51 9.97 -1.88 -25.22
C CYS A 51 9.03 -2.20 -24.03
N ALA A 52 8.13 -1.29 -23.68
CA ALA A 52 7.15 -1.51 -22.62
C ALA A 52 6.21 -2.69 -22.93
N ASP A 53 5.73 -2.82 -24.17
CA ASP A 53 4.88 -3.94 -24.60
C ASP A 53 5.66 -5.27 -24.57
N THR A 54 6.93 -5.24 -25.00
CA THR A 54 7.81 -6.42 -24.92
C THR A 54 8.02 -6.86 -23.47
N LEU A 55 8.25 -5.91 -22.56
CA LEU A 55 8.39 -6.17 -21.13
C LEU A 55 7.10 -6.77 -20.55
N ALA A 56 5.93 -6.20 -20.88
CA ALA A 56 4.65 -6.73 -20.40
C ALA A 56 4.43 -8.20 -20.82
N LEU A 57 4.77 -8.56 -22.06
CA LEU A 57 4.72 -9.94 -22.54
C LEU A 57 5.73 -10.85 -21.82
N GLN A 58 6.93 -10.34 -21.50
CA GLN A 58 7.91 -11.10 -20.73
C GLN A 58 7.42 -11.37 -19.30
N LEU A 59 6.88 -10.36 -18.61
CA LEU A 59 6.27 -10.51 -17.28
C LEU A 59 5.14 -11.54 -17.30
N ARG A 60 4.29 -11.48 -18.34
CA ARG A 60 3.23 -12.49 -18.51
C ARG A 60 3.79 -13.89 -18.64
N ARG A 61 4.78 -14.10 -19.51
CA ARG A 61 5.40 -15.42 -19.74
C ARG A 61 6.10 -15.95 -18.49
N ALA A 62 6.68 -15.08 -17.70
CA ALA A 62 7.32 -15.43 -16.43
C ALA A 62 6.32 -15.72 -15.30
N GLY A 63 5.01 -15.50 -15.52
CA GLY A 63 4.00 -15.66 -14.47
C GLY A 63 4.08 -14.60 -13.38
N THR A 64 4.67 -13.43 -13.68
CA THR A 64 4.80 -12.32 -12.73
C THR A 64 3.43 -11.72 -12.40
N TRP A 65 3.29 -11.32 -11.14
CA TRP A 65 2.14 -10.57 -10.63
C TRP A 65 2.58 -9.16 -10.27
N GLN A 66 1.73 -8.18 -10.58
CA GLN A 66 1.98 -6.78 -10.28
C GLN A 66 1.07 -6.29 -9.15
N THR A 67 1.69 -5.70 -8.12
CA THR A 67 0.99 -4.87 -7.12
C THR A 67 1.37 -3.42 -7.38
N PRO A 68 0.52 -2.62 -8.06
CA PRO A 68 0.92 -1.31 -8.55
C PRO A 68 0.92 -0.22 -7.47
N THR A 69 0.20 -0.42 -6.36
CA THR A 69 0.11 0.51 -5.22
C THR A 69 -0.10 1.96 -5.69
N LEU A 70 -1.09 2.17 -6.55
CA LEU A 70 -1.36 3.47 -7.16
C LEU A 70 -1.69 4.54 -6.11
N VAL A 71 -2.30 4.18 -4.97
CA VAL A 71 -2.64 5.13 -3.92
C VAL A 71 -1.42 5.83 -3.30
N ILE A 72 -0.34 5.10 -3.01
CA ILE A 72 0.94 5.67 -2.54
C ILE A 72 1.63 6.45 -3.67
N ASN A 73 1.64 5.91 -4.89
CA ASN A 73 2.25 6.59 -6.03
C ASN A 73 1.55 7.93 -6.36
N ARG A 74 0.22 8.01 -6.17
CA ARG A 74 -0.54 9.27 -6.22
C ARG A 74 -0.05 10.23 -5.14
N SER A 75 0.09 9.77 -3.91
CA SER A 75 0.56 10.62 -2.81
C SER A 75 1.94 11.23 -3.10
N TYR A 76 2.89 10.41 -3.58
CA TYR A 76 4.22 10.89 -3.97
C TYR A 76 4.23 11.80 -5.21
N SER A 77 3.32 11.59 -6.15
CA SER A 77 3.22 12.42 -7.35
C SER A 77 2.57 13.79 -7.07
N PHE A 78 1.78 13.88 -5.99
CA PHE A 78 1.05 15.07 -5.59
C PHE A 78 1.27 15.40 -4.09
N PRO A 79 2.53 15.63 -3.65
CA PRO A 79 2.85 15.80 -2.23
C PRO A 79 2.28 17.11 -1.66
N ASP A 80 1.96 18.08 -2.52
CA ASP A 80 1.30 19.35 -2.20
C ASP A 80 -0.22 19.22 -1.99
N SER A 81 -0.80 18.06 -2.31
CA SER A 81 -2.23 17.81 -2.10
C SER A 81 -2.55 17.42 -0.65
N THR A 82 -3.84 17.45 -0.34
CA THR A 82 -4.41 16.93 0.91
C THR A 82 -5.40 15.82 0.54
N TRP A 83 -5.10 14.58 0.91
CA TRP A 83 -5.97 13.44 0.66
C TRP A 83 -6.54 12.90 1.97
N GLY A 84 -7.70 12.27 1.88
CA GLY A 84 -8.45 11.76 3.04
C GLY A 84 -9.28 12.82 3.77
N SER A 85 -10.09 12.34 4.71
CA SER A 85 -10.97 13.12 5.57
C SER A 85 -10.34 13.41 6.95
N ASP A 86 -10.90 14.38 7.67
CA ASP A 86 -10.52 14.65 9.07
C ASP A 86 -10.71 13.42 9.96
N ALA A 87 -11.76 12.63 9.71
CA ALA A 87 -12.05 11.42 10.46
C ALA A 87 -11.01 10.30 10.23
N GLU A 88 -10.48 10.19 9.00
CA GLU A 88 -9.37 9.28 8.69
C GLU A 88 -8.08 9.78 9.29
N ARG A 89 -7.79 11.08 9.17
CA ARG A 89 -6.61 11.70 9.81
C ARG A 89 -6.62 11.51 11.33
N ALA A 90 -7.78 11.63 11.98
CA ALA A 90 -7.94 11.40 13.41
C ALA A 90 -7.74 9.93 13.83
N SER A 91 -7.76 8.97 12.90
CA SER A 91 -7.48 7.56 13.18
C SER A 91 -6.00 7.20 13.08
N VAL A 92 -5.16 8.14 12.65
CA VAL A 92 -3.71 7.93 12.48
C VAL A 92 -2.97 8.35 13.74
N ALA A 93 -2.08 7.47 14.19
CA ALA A 93 -1.06 7.70 15.19
C ALA A 93 -0.33 9.05 15.01
N ALA A 94 -0.19 9.84 16.08
CA ALA A 94 0.47 11.16 16.00
C ALA A 94 1.94 11.06 15.52
N GLY A 95 2.65 9.99 15.89
CA GLY A 95 4.03 9.73 15.44
C GLY A 95 4.10 9.44 13.94
N VAL A 96 3.10 8.71 13.42
CA VAL A 96 2.95 8.43 11.99
C VAL A 96 2.63 9.72 11.23
N LEU A 97 1.69 10.54 11.74
CA LEU A 97 1.38 11.85 11.15
C LEU A 97 2.61 12.76 11.07
N ALA A 98 3.43 12.80 12.13
CA ALA A 98 4.68 13.56 12.12
C ALA A 98 5.69 13.01 11.08
N GLY A 99 5.75 11.69 10.91
CA GLY A 99 6.52 11.04 9.85
C GLY A 99 6.02 11.41 8.45
N TRP A 100 4.71 11.45 8.25
CA TRP A 100 4.09 11.89 7.00
C TRP A 100 4.42 13.35 6.69
N ASP A 101 4.30 14.24 7.67
CA ASP A 101 4.62 15.67 7.50
C ASP A 101 6.09 15.88 7.15
N THR A 102 7.00 15.13 7.81
CA THR A 102 8.44 15.15 7.51
C THR A 102 8.70 14.68 6.08
N THR A 103 8.12 13.54 5.70
CA THR A 103 8.29 12.97 4.34
C THR A 103 7.79 13.95 3.29
N ARG A 104 6.61 14.54 3.48
CA ARG A 104 6.07 15.55 2.55
C ARG A 104 6.96 16.77 2.43
N ALA A 105 7.48 17.29 3.53
CA ALA A 105 8.41 18.42 3.50
C ALA A 105 9.69 18.06 2.74
N GLU A 106 10.24 16.86 2.95
CA GLU A 106 11.40 16.35 2.20
C GLU A 106 11.12 16.26 0.70
N LEU A 107 9.97 15.71 0.29
CA LEU A 107 9.59 15.58 -1.12
C LEU A 107 9.40 16.95 -1.80
N LEU A 108 8.68 17.86 -1.14
CA LEU A 108 8.45 19.22 -1.65
C LEU A 108 9.76 19.98 -1.83
N ALA A 109 10.69 19.83 -0.88
CA ALA A 109 12.01 20.43 -0.96
C ALA A 109 12.92 19.71 -1.98
N GLU A 110 12.75 18.40 -2.20
CA GLU A 110 13.56 17.62 -3.14
C GLU A 110 13.16 17.91 -4.59
N TYR A 111 11.87 17.97 -4.87
CA TYR A 111 11.39 18.06 -6.25
C TYR A 111 11.50 19.47 -6.84
N GLY A 112 11.55 20.52 -6.01
CA GLY A 112 11.44 21.89 -6.50
C GLY A 112 10.24 22.06 -7.45
N VAL A 113 10.26 23.05 -8.36
CA VAL A 113 9.18 23.24 -9.34
C VAL A 113 9.27 22.22 -10.49
N GLN A 114 10.47 21.97 -11.02
CA GLN A 114 10.66 21.13 -12.21
C GLN A 114 10.52 19.63 -11.92
N GLY A 115 11.02 19.16 -10.76
CA GLY A 115 10.78 17.79 -10.33
C GLY A 115 9.29 17.52 -10.12
N ARG A 116 8.49 18.46 -9.57
CA ARG A 116 7.04 18.25 -9.43
C ARG A 116 6.36 17.94 -10.76
N ALA A 117 6.75 18.60 -11.85
CA ALA A 117 6.21 18.28 -13.18
C ALA A 117 6.61 16.86 -13.63
N ALA A 118 7.87 16.46 -13.43
CA ALA A 118 8.34 15.11 -13.76
C ALA A 118 7.64 14.02 -12.93
N TRP A 119 7.41 14.25 -11.64
CA TRP A 119 6.69 13.31 -10.77
C TRP A 119 5.21 13.19 -11.15
N ARG A 120 4.56 14.29 -11.54
CA ARG A 120 3.20 14.23 -12.11
C ARG A 120 3.17 13.52 -13.47
N ALA A 121 4.22 13.64 -14.27
CA ALA A 121 4.33 12.86 -15.51
C ALA A 121 4.52 11.37 -15.22
N ARG A 122 5.31 10.99 -14.20
CA ARG A 122 5.47 9.59 -13.74
C ARG A 122 4.11 8.94 -13.47
N TRP A 123 3.20 9.60 -12.75
CA TRP A 123 1.85 9.11 -12.51
C TRP A 123 1.11 8.67 -13.79
N MET A 124 1.28 9.44 -14.88
CA MET A 124 0.69 9.08 -16.17
C MET A 124 1.34 7.83 -16.78
N TYR A 125 2.67 7.72 -16.71
CA TYR A 125 3.39 6.57 -17.26
C TYR A 125 3.15 5.28 -16.48
N GLU A 126 3.00 5.35 -15.15
CA GLU A 126 2.67 4.18 -14.33
C GLU A 126 1.32 3.60 -14.69
N ARG A 127 0.32 4.45 -14.88
CA ARG A 127 -1.02 4.02 -15.33
C ARG A 127 -0.97 3.42 -16.73
N GLN A 128 -0.22 4.03 -17.65
CA GLN A 128 -0.03 3.47 -19.00
C GLN A 128 0.69 2.12 -18.97
N MET A 129 1.70 1.96 -18.12
CA MET A 129 2.40 0.69 -17.97
C MET A 129 1.48 -0.38 -17.38
N LEU A 130 0.66 -0.04 -16.38
CA LEU A 130 -0.34 -0.96 -15.84
C LEU A 130 -1.35 -1.39 -16.91
N GLN A 131 -1.83 -0.46 -17.75
CA GLN A 131 -2.72 -0.77 -18.87
C GLN A 131 -2.10 -1.79 -19.81
N ARG A 132 -0.84 -1.59 -20.20
CA ARG A 132 -0.11 -2.52 -21.08
C ARG A 132 0.07 -3.89 -20.44
N MET A 133 0.42 -3.94 -19.16
CA MET A 133 0.54 -5.19 -18.41
C MET A 133 -0.80 -5.95 -18.34
N VAL A 134 -1.90 -5.26 -18.04
CA VAL A 134 -3.24 -5.86 -18.01
C VAL A 134 -3.66 -6.36 -19.39
N ALA A 135 -3.41 -5.57 -20.45
CA ALA A 135 -3.69 -5.97 -21.83
C ALA A 135 -2.89 -7.21 -22.25
N ALA A 136 -1.65 -7.35 -21.77
CA ALA A 136 -0.81 -8.54 -21.97
C ALA A 136 -1.21 -9.73 -21.09
N GLY A 137 -2.20 -9.57 -20.18
CA GLY A 137 -2.69 -10.61 -19.29
C GLY A 137 -1.85 -10.85 -18.04
N VAL A 138 -0.97 -9.91 -17.67
CA VAL A 138 -0.21 -9.96 -16.40
C VAL A 138 -1.20 -9.95 -15.23
N GLY A 139 -0.96 -10.79 -14.23
CA GLY A 139 -1.80 -10.83 -13.04
C GLY A 139 -1.65 -9.57 -12.21
N VAL A 140 -2.75 -9.03 -11.68
CA VAL A 140 -2.75 -7.83 -10.83
C VAL A 140 -3.27 -8.15 -9.43
N LEU A 141 -2.59 -7.62 -8.43
CA LEU A 141 -2.94 -7.63 -7.02
C LEU A 141 -3.25 -6.21 -6.55
N ALA A 142 -4.22 -6.05 -5.66
CA ALA A 142 -4.49 -4.78 -4.98
C ALA A 142 -3.68 -4.71 -3.68
N GLY A 143 -3.00 -3.59 -3.47
CA GLY A 143 -2.27 -3.30 -2.24
C GLY A 143 -2.11 -1.79 -2.11
N SER A 144 -2.10 -1.28 -0.88
CA SER A 144 -2.08 0.17 -0.66
C SER A 144 -0.78 0.71 -0.06
N ASP A 145 0.01 -0.14 0.60
CA ASP A 145 1.17 0.29 1.40
C ASP A 145 0.75 1.18 2.59
N ALA A 146 -0.36 0.79 3.24
CA ALA A 146 -1.00 1.60 4.27
C ALA A 146 -0.18 1.80 5.54
N SER A 147 -0.46 2.91 6.22
CA SER A 147 0.01 3.32 7.55
C SER A 147 1.31 4.11 7.55
N ASP A 148 2.37 3.68 6.87
CA ASP A 148 3.67 4.36 6.96
C ASP A 148 3.84 5.51 5.96
N GLU A 149 2.93 5.62 5.00
CA GLU A 149 3.08 6.47 3.83
C GLU A 149 2.09 7.64 3.80
N PRO A 150 2.50 8.87 3.41
CA PRO A 150 1.66 10.06 3.51
C PRO A 150 0.29 9.87 2.87
N PHE A 151 -0.77 10.14 3.63
CA PHE A 151 -2.17 10.03 3.20
C PHE A 151 -2.62 8.64 2.72
N VAL A 152 -1.92 7.57 3.12
CA VAL A 152 -2.32 6.20 2.83
C VAL A 152 -2.94 5.58 4.09
N TYR A 153 -4.23 5.85 4.28
CA TYR A 153 -4.98 5.44 5.46
C TYR A 153 -5.30 3.94 5.48
N ALA A 154 -5.01 3.25 6.59
CA ALA A 154 -5.34 1.84 6.74
C ALA A 154 -6.86 1.59 6.59
N GLY A 155 -7.21 0.55 5.83
CA GLY A 155 -8.60 0.25 5.47
C GLY A 155 -9.04 0.99 4.22
N SER A 156 -9.30 2.31 4.31
CA SER A 156 -9.88 3.08 3.19
C SER A 156 -8.98 3.15 1.95
N SER A 157 -7.66 3.22 2.12
CA SER A 157 -6.70 3.26 1.00
C SER A 157 -6.80 2.06 0.07
N LEU A 158 -7.23 0.89 0.55
CA LEU A 158 -7.42 -0.28 -0.32
C LEU A 158 -8.63 -0.09 -1.23
N HIS A 159 -9.72 0.55 -0.75
CA HIS A 159 -10.85 0.91 -1.59
C HIS A 159 -10.46 1.99 -2.62
N GLU A 160 -9.62 2.95 -2.22
CA GLU A 160 -9.05 3.92 -3.14
C GLU A 160 -8.19 3.26 -4.22
N GLU A 161 -7.38 2.27 -3.84
CA GLU A 161 -6.61 1.47 -4.80
C GLU A 161 -7.51 0.82 -5.85
N LEU A 162 -8.65 0.25 -5.44
CA LEU A 162 -9.63 -0.33 -6.38
C LEU A 162 -10.19 0.72 -7.35
N VAL A 163 -10.49 1.93 -6.86
CA VAL A 163 -10.93 3.05 -7.71
C VAL A 163 -9.82 3.43 -8.70
N LEU A 164 -8.57 3.51 -8.24
CA LEU A 164 -7.43 3.86 -9.08
C LEU A 164 -7.12 2.79 -10.13
N LEU A 165 -7.28 1.51 -9.80
CA LEU A 165 -7.20 0.41 -10.76
C LEU A 165 -8.26 0.54 -11.85
N VAL A 166 -9.51 0.83 -11.48
CA VAL A 166 -10.58 1.06 -12.49
C VAL A 166 -10.29 2.30 -13.33
N GLN A 167 -9.83 3.39 -12.72
CA GLN A 167 -9.39 4.59 -13.47
C GLN A 167 -8.20 4.30 -14.39
N ALA A 168 -7.35 3.33 -14.02
CA ALA A 168 -6.27 2.85 -14.87
C ALA A 168 -6.76 1.87 -15.96
N GLY A 169 -8.06 1.60 -16.09
CA GLY A 169 -8.63 0.85 -17.20
C GLY A 169 -9.00 -0.60 -16.89
N LEU A 170 -8.88 -1.05 -15.64
CA LEU A 170 -9.48 -2.33 -15.24
C LEU A 170 -11.00 -2.19 -15.17
N THR A 171 -11.72 -3.26 -15.48
CA THR A 171 -13.14 -3.37 -15.14
C THR A 171 -13.33 -3.46 -13.62
N PRO A 172 -14.50 -3.07 -13.08
CA PRO A 172 -14.79 -3.25 -11.66
C PRO A 172 -14.62 -4.71 -11.19
N LEU A 173 -14.98 -5.69 -12.02
CA LEU A 173 -14.76 -7.10 -11.72
C LEU A 173 -13.27 -7.45 -11.59
N GLN A 174 -12.43 -6.99 -12.52
CA GLN A 174 -10.98 -7.22 -12.44
C GLN A 174 -10.36 -6.58 -11.20
N ALA A 175 -10.81 -5.38 -10.82
CA ALA A 175 -10.36 -4.73 -9.59
C ALA A 175 -10.77 -5.53 -8.34
N LEU A 176 -12.01 -6.02 -8.26
CA LEU A 176 -12.43 -6.91 -7.17
C LEU A 176 -11.62 -8.21 -7.12
N GLN A 177 -11.35 -8.82 -8.28
CA GLN A 177 -10.52 -10.02 -8.36
C GLN A 177 -9.10 -9.76 -7.85
N ALA A 178 -8.52 -8.59 -8.16
CA ALA A 178 -7.20 -8.17 -7.68
C ALA A 178 -7.11 -8.09 -6.15
N ALA A 179 -8.22 -7.87 -5.44
CA ALA A 179 -8.28 -7.85 -3.97
C ALA A 179 -8.78 -9.18 -3.35
N THR A 180 -9.18 -10.17 -4.13
CA THR A 180 -9.82 -11.40 -3.62
C THR A 180 -9.17 -12.68 -4.18
N VAL A 181 -9.66 -13.17 -5.32
CA VAL A 181 -9.21 -14.44 -5.90
C VAL A 181 -7.77 -14.39 -6.41
N ASN A 182 -7.28 -13.23 -6.83
CA ASN A 182 -5.92 -13.09 -7.35
C ASN A 182 -4.85 -13.25 -6.26
N PRO A 183 -4.94 -12.57 -5.09
CA PRO A 183 -4.06 -12.87 -3.96
C PRO A 183 -4.13 -14.34 -3.52
N ALA A 184 -5.32 -14.95 -3.51
CA ALA A 184 -5.44 -16.37 -3.19
C ALA A 184 -4.71 -17.26 -4.21
N ARG A 185 -4.78 -16.94 -5.51
CA ARG A 185 -4.01 -17.65 -6.55
C ARG A 185 -2.51 -17.45 -6.38
N PHE A 186 -2.08 -16.21 -6.16
CA PHE A 186 -0.66 -15.88 -5.97
C PHE A 186 -0.05 -16.63 -4.78
N LEU A 187 -0.78 -16.71 -3.67
CA LEU A 187 -0.37 -17.41 -2.46
C LEU A 187 -0.63 -18.93 -2.49
N SER A 188 -1.14 -19.47 -3.60
CA SER A 188 -1.54 -20.88 -3.72
C SER A 188 -2.53 -21.34 -2.62
N ALA A 189 -3.44 -20.44 -2.22
CA ALA A 189 -4.42 -20.64 -1.15
C ALA A 189 -5.87 -20.65 -1.69
N THR A 190 -6.08 -21.05 -2.95
CA THR A 190 -7.39 -21.05 -3.59
C THR A 190 -8.33 -22.15 -3.10
N ASP A 191 -7.85 -23.06 -2.26
CA ASP A 191 -8.64 -24.07 -1.57
C ASP A 191 -9.48 -23.47 -0.41
N SER A 192 -9.02 -22.36 0.17
CA SER A 192 -9.56 -21.79 1.40
C SER A 192 -9.95 -20.31 1.28
N LEU A 193 -9.29 -19.53 0.40
CA LEU A 193 -9.44 -18.07 0.30
C LEU A 193 -9.98 -17.59 -1.06
N GLY A 194 -10.41 -16.33 -1.09
CA GLY A 194 -10.56 -15.52 -2.30
C GLY A 194 -11.85 -15.73 -3.11
N THR A 195 -12.69 -16.72 -2.80
CA THR A 195 -14.03 -16.87 -3.40
C THR A 195 -15.04 -17.38 -2.38
N VAL A 196 -16.32 -17.19 -2.68
CA VAL A 196 -17.43 -17.71 -1.85
C VAL A 196 -17.81 -19.10 -2.34
N ALA A 197 -17.44 -20.13 -1.59
CA ALA A 197 -17.82 -21.51 -1.86
C ALA A 197 -17.83 -22.36 -0.58
N VAL A 198 -18.57 -23.46 -0.60
CA VAL A 198 -18.60 -24.44 0.50
C VAL A 198 -17.18 -24.97 0.76
N GLY A 199 -16.82 -25.10 2.04
CA GLY A 199 -15.51 -25.59 2.48
C GLY A 199 -14.41 -24.53 2.56
N ARG A 200 -14.70 -23.28 2.19
CA ARG A 200 -13.77 -22.14 2.32
C ARG A 200 -13.96 -21.39 3.63
N LEU A 201 -12.99 -20.55 3.97
CA LEU A 201 -13.10 -19.65 5.11
C LEU A 201 -14.28 -18.69 4.92
N ALA A 202 -15.05 -18.49 5.98
CA ALA A 202 -16.20 -17.61 6.00
C ALA A 202 -15.77 -16.15 6.22
N ASP A 203 -14.96 -15.64 5.29
CA ASP A 203 -14.51 -14.25 5.23
C ASP A 203 -15.26 -13.52 4.11
N LEU A 204 -16.25 -12.72 4.48
CA LEU A 204 -17.20 -12.10 3.56
C LEU A 204 -17.37 -10.61 3.88
N VAL A 205 -17.59 -9.80 2.85
CA VAL A 205 -18.01 -8.40 3.00
C VAL A 205 -19.38 -8.25 2.35
N LEU A 206 -20.38 -7.83 3.13
CA LEU A 206 -21.71 -7.54 2.64
C LEU A 206 -21.81 -6.04 2.31
N LEU A 207 -22.26 -5.73 1.08
CA LEU A 207 -22.37 -4.38 0.58
C LEU A 207 -23.84 -4.00 0.34
N ASP A 208 -24.20 -2.75 0.63
CA ASP A 208 -25.53 -2.19 0.37
C ASP A 208 -25.73 -1.77 -1.10
N ALA A 209 -24.69 -1.88 -1.93
CA ALA A 209 -24.76 -1.53 -3.34
C ALA A 209 -23.80 -2.38 -4.18
N ASN A 210 -24.11 -2.55 -5.47
CA ASN A 210 -23.38 -3.43 -6.38
C ASN A 210 -22.04 -2.79 -6.84
N PRO A 211 -20.88 -3.35 -6.48
CA PRO A 211 -19.57 -2.83 -6.88
C PRO A 211 -19.22 -3.04 -8.35
N LEU A 212 -19.98 -3.87 -9.07
CA LEU A 212 -19.80 -4.05 -10.52
C LEU A 212 -20.38 -2.89 -11.33
N VAL A 213 -21.35 -2.15 -10.77
CA VAL A 213 -21.91 -0.93 -11.37
C VAL A 213 -20.98 0.26 -11.10
N ASP A 214 -20.48 0.34 -9.86
CA ASP A 214 -19.54 1.38 -9.45
C ASP A 214 -18.63 0.82 -8.36
N ILE A 215 -17.33 0.75 -8.63
CA ILE A 215 -16.35 0.18 -7.70
C ILE A 215 -16.30 0.92 -6.36
N ARG A 216 -16.73 2.19 -6.32
CA ARG A 216 -16.87 2.97 -5.09
C ARG A 216 -17.88 2.37 -4.11
N HIS A 217 -18.83 1.56 -4.59
CA HIS A 217 -19.78 0.85 -3.72
C HIS A 217 -19.11 -0.16 -2.78
N THR A 218 -17.84 -0.52 -2.99
CA THR A 218 -17.07 -1.32 -2.02
C THR A 218 -16.96 -0.65 -0.64
N THR A 219 -17.14 0.66 -0.52
CA THR A 219 -17.15 1.38 0.76
C THR A 219 -18.52 1.32 1.47
N ARG A 220 -19.58 0.89 0.80
CA ARG A 220 -20.95 0.81 1.35
C ARG A 220 -21.15 -0.50 2.11
N ILE A 221 -20.33 -0.71 3.14
CA ILE A 221 -20.26 -1.96 3.90
C ILE A 221 -21.39 -2.02 4.93
N ARG A 222 -22.31 -2.97 4.71
CA ARG A 222 -23.39 -3.32 5.63
C ARG A 222 -22.88 -4.10 6.83
N GLY A 223 -21.93 -4.99 6.59
CA GLY A 223 -21.22 -5.73 7.62
C GLY A 223 -20.20 -6.70 7.05
N VAL A 224 -19.45 -7.34 7.93
CA VAL A 224 -18.34 -8.23 7.60
C VAL A 224 -18.55 -9.55 8.34
N VAL A 225 -18.40 -10.67 7.64
CA VAL A 225 -18.19 -11.97 8.28
C VAL A 225 -16.69 -12.19 8.32
N ARG A 226 -16.14 -12.43 9.51
CA ARG A 226 -14.73 -12.76 9.71
C ARG A 226 -14.64 -14.08 10.44
N ASP A 227 -14.04 -15.08 9.82
CA ASP A 227 -13.93 -16.44 10.38
C ASP A 227 -15.29 -16.96 10.87
N GLY A 228 -16.35 -16.71 10.09
CA GLY A 228 -17.73 -17.11 10.43
C GLY A 228 -18.46 -16.20 11.42
N HIS A 229 -17.79 -15.21 12.01
CA HIS A 229 -18.41 -14.26 12.94
C HIS A 229 -18.94 -13.03 12.22
N TRP A 230 -20.25 -12.78 12.36
CA TRP A 230 -20.89 -11.58 11.81
C TRP A 230 -20.60 -10.34 12.64
N LEU A 231 -20.09 -9.31 11.98
CA LEU A 231 -19.88 -7.96 12.48
C LEU A 231 -20.84 -7.03 11.72
N ASP A 232 -21.89 -6.60 12.39
CA ASP A 232 -22.82 -5.61 11.84
C ASP A 232 -22.23 -4.19 11.83
N ARG A 233 -22.98 -3.24 11.26
CA ARG A 233 -22.58 -1.84 11.20
C ARG A 233 -22.23 -1.26 12.57
N THR A 234 -23.01 -1.58 13.60
CA THR A 234 -22.77 -1.11 14.97
C THR A 234 -21.44 -1.62 15.52
N ALA A 235 -21.14 -2.91 15.35
CA ALA A 235 -19.88 -3.50 15.76
C ALA A 235 -18.68 -2.87 15.00
N LEU A 236 -18.82 -2.69 13.69
CA LEU A 236 -17.79 -2.06 12.86
C LEU A 236 -17.53 -0.60 13.27
N ASP A 237 -18.59 0.17 13.55
CA ASP A 237 -18.46 1.55 14.06
C ASP A 237 -17.77 1.58 15.43
N GLY A 238 -18.07 0.63 16.30
CA GLY A 238 -17.38 0.44 17.57
C GLY A 238 -15.87 0.22 17.39
N LEU A 239 -15.47 -0.65 16.45
CA LEU A 239 -14.06 -0.90 16.12
C LEU A 239 -13.36 0.36 15.60
N LEU A 240 -14.01 1.14 14.74
CA LEU A 240 -13.45 2.40 14.21
C LEU A 240 -13.29 3.46 15.32
N ILE A 241 -14.26 3.57 16.23
CA ILE A 241 -14.16 4.44 17.41
C ILE A 241 -13.00 3.99 18.30
N GLN A 242 -12.85 2.69 18.53
CA GLN A 242 -11.76 2.14 19.32
C GLN A 242 -10.41 2.43 18.67
N ALA A 243 -10.27 2.24 17.36
CA ALA A 243 -9.04 2.53 16.62
C ALA A 243 -8.61 4.00 16.77
N ARG A 244 -9.57 4.94 16.70
CA ARG A 244 -9.31 6.38 16.93
C ARG A 244 -8.90 6.73 18.37
N ARG A 245 -9.26 5.89 19.34
CA ARG A 245 -8.96 6.09 20.78
C ARG A 245 -7.73 5.33 21.25
N ALA A 246 -7.25 4.35 20.49
CA ALA A 246 -6.15 3.51 20.89
C ALA A 246 -4.89 4.38 21.09
N PRO A 247 -4.24 4.31 22.26
CA PRO A 247 -3.00 5.03 22.49
C PRO A 247 -1.95 4.51 21.50
N ASN A 248 -1.26 5.48 20.91
CA ASN A 248 -0.17 5.32 19.96
C ASN A 248 0.80 4.22 20.43
N PRO A 249 1.02 3.10 19.70
CA PRO A 249 2.15 2.24 20.01
C PRO A 249 3.41 3.11 19.87
N ALA A 250 4.20 3.18 20.95
CA ALA A 250 5.45 3.91 20.93
C ALA A 250 6.38 3.33 19.84
N PRO A 251 7.21 4.17 19.19
CA PRO A 251 8.16 3.72 18.17
C PRO A 251 9.18 2.69 18.70
#